data_AF-A0A9E2NDK6-F1
#
_entry.id   AF-A0A9E2NDK6-F1
#
_cell.length_a   1.000
_cell.length_b   1.000
_cell.length_c   1.000
_cell.angle_alpha   90.00
_cell.angle_beta   90.00
_cell.angle_gamma   90.00
#
_symmetry.space_group_name_H-M   'P 1'
#
loop_
_entity.id
_entity.type
_entity.pdbx_description
1 polymer ?
#
loop_
_entity_poly.entity_id
_entity_poly.type
_entity_poly.pdbx_seq_one_letter_code
_entity_poly.pdbx_strand_id
1 'polypeptide(L)'
;MQEHPSQAQASRLAELWHRLSAQHIALGCSCTMSGISVTLEDFERDIADYLWAESERLGQTDVVRFLLEPGPIAQQDQAIRKLLQRLQEGLAEEAVATWLLTRMTQTIESYAKLHGPSVDAPLLGGAKAWRTGYRE
;
A
#
# COMPACT_ATOMS: atom_id res chain seq x y z
N MET A 1 8.46 23.60 -9.70
CA MET A 1 7.80 22.78 -8.68
C MET A 1 8.66 21.55 -8.53
N GLN A 2 9.44 21.43 -7.45
CA GLN A 2 10.29 20.27 -7.22
C GLN A 2 9.40 19.18 -6.64
N GLU A 3 9.16 18.09 -7.38
CA GLU A 3 8.51 16.91 -6.81
C GLU A 3 9.44 16.33 -5.74
N HIS A 4 8.93 16.23 -4.51
CA HIS A 4 9.68 15.62 -3.42
C HIS A 4 9.78 14.09 -3.64
N PRO A 5 10.90 13.45 -3.28
CA PRO A 5 11.12 12.02 -3.54
C PRO A 5 10.02 11.14 -2.91
N SER A 6 9.49 11.56 -1.75
CA SER A 6 8.34 10.95 -1.08
C SER A 6 7.05 11.00 -1.93
N GLN A 7 6.74 12.13 -2.56
CA GLN A 7 5.58 12.27 -3.45
C GLN A 7 5.69 11.37 -4.67
N ALA A 8 6.87 11.33 -5.32
CA ALA A 8 7.10 10.45 -6.47
C ALA A 8 6.99 8.96 -6.08
N GLN A 9 7.45 8.58 -4.89
CA GLN A 9 7.27 7.23 -4.37
C GLN A 9 5.80 6.92 -4.04
N ALA A 10 5.06 7.86 -3.45
CA ALA A 10 3.63 7.72 -3.18
C ALA A 10 2.81 7.54 -4.48
N SER A 11 3.15 8.27 -5.54
CA SER A 11 2.56 8.11 -6.88
C SER A 11 2.77 6.70 -7.43
N ARG A 12 4.03 6.21 -7.42
CA ARG A 12 4.35 4.84 -7.86
C ARG A 12 3.61 3.78 -7.05
N LEU A 13 3.53 3.95 -5.74
CA LEU A 13 2.87 2.98 -4.86
C LEU A 13 1.35 2.98 -5.05
N ALA A 14 0.75 4.14 -5.32
CA ALA A 14 -0.67 4.24 -5.65
C ALA A 14 -1.00 3.58 -6.99
N GLU A 15 -0.17 3.74 -8.01
CA GLU A 15 -0.36 3.04 -9.29
C GLU A 15 -0.27 1.52 -9.11
N LEU A 16 0.70 1.05 -8.31
CA LEU A 16 0.82 -0.37 -7.98
C LEU A 16 -0.42 -0.88 -7.25
N TRP A 17 -0.84 -0.16 -6.20
CA TRP A 17 -2.02 -0.50 -5.42
C TRP A 17 -3.29 -0.50 -6.27
N HIS A 18 -3.46 0.49 -7.14
CA HIS A 18 -4.58 0.59 -8.07
C HIS A 18 -4.64 -0.63 -9.02
N ARG A 19 -3.50 -1.06 -9.57
CA ARG A 19 -3.45 -2.25 -10.44
C ARG A 19 -3.71 -3.55 -9.70
N LEU A 20 -3.22 -3.70 -8.46
CA LEU A 20 -3.45 -4.89 -7.64
C LEU A 20 -4.91 -4.99 -7.19
N SER A 21 -5.47 -3.88 -6.70
CA SER A 21 -6.89 -3.79 -6.32
C SER A 21 -7.83 -4.04 -7.50
N ALA A 22 -7.54 -3.48 -8.67
CA ALA A 22 -8.31 -3.73 -9.89
C ALA A 22 -8.25 -5.21 -10.32
N GLN A 23 -7.11 -5.89 -10.19
CA GLN A 23 -6.99 -7.32 -10.47
C GLN A 23 -7.78 -8.17 -9.45
N HIS A 24 -7.78 -7.79 -8.18
CA HIS A 24 -8.56 -8.48 -7.14
C HIS A 24 -10.07 -8.42 -7.42
N ILE A 25 -10.55 -7.27 -7.88
CA ILE A 25 -11.96 -7.07 -8.30
C ILE A 25 -12.25 -7.82 -9.61
N ALA A 26 -11.35 -7.77 -10.60
CA ALA A 26 -11.56 -8.36 -11.92
C ALA A 26 -11.47 -9.90 -11.93
N LEU A 27 -10.66 -10.50 -11.07
CA LEU A 27 -10.53 -11.95 -10.95
C LEU A 27 -11.61 -12.59 -10.05
N GLY A 28 -12.48 -11.77 -9.43
CA GLY A 28 -13.53 -12.28 -8.54
C GLY A 28 -12.97 -13.12 -7.39
N CYS A 29 -11.70 -12.95 -7.05
CA CYS A 29 -11.08 -13.65 -5.94
C CYS A 29 -11.65 -13.06 -4.65
N SER A 30 -12.78 -13.58 -4.18
CA SER A 30 -12.90 -13.79 -2.74
C SER A 30 -11.68 -14.63 -2.39
N CYS A 31 -10.67 -14.09 -1.71
CA CYS A 31 -9.71 -14.94 -1.05
C CYS A 31 -10.46 -15.68 0.06
N THR A 32 -11.14 -16.77 -0.30
CA THR A 32 -11.77 -17.71 0.63
C THR A 32 -10.66 -18.51 1.30
N MET A 33 -9.87 -17.84 2.13
CA MET A 33 -9.02 -18.51 3.10
C MET A 33 -9.96 -18.84 4.27
N SER A 34 -10.42 -20.10 4.33
CA SER A 34 -11.29 -20.64 5.39
C SER A 34 -12.78 -20.22 5.38
N GLY A 35 -13.34 -19.85 4.22
CA GLY A 35 -14.79 -19.59 4.08
C GLY A 35 -15.25 -18.18 4.44
N ILE A 36 -14.30 -17.27 4.72
CA ILE A 36 -14.53 -15.83 4.90
C ILE A 36 -14.18 -15.13 3.58
N SER A 37 -15.10 -14.34 3.03
CA SER A 37 -14.80 -13.46 1.89
C SER A 37 -14.27 -12.14 2.44
N VAL A 38 -12.99 -11.86 2.24
CA VAL A 38 -12.37 -10.58 2.61
C VAL A 38 -12.57 -9.60 1.46
N THR A 39 -13.10 -8.40 1.74
CA THR A 39 -13.21 -7.36 0.72
C THR A 39 -11.89 -6.59 0.58
N LEU A 40 -11.70 -5.90 -0.55
CA LEU A 40 -10.57 -4.98 -0.72
C LEU A 40 -10.51 -3.95 0.41
N GLU A 41 -11.68 -3.48 0.89
CA GLU A 41 -11.73 -2.50 1.98
C GLU A 41 -11.26 -3.08 3.31
N ASP A 42 -11.61 -4.33 3.61
CA ASP A 42 -11.14 -5.00 4.83
C ASP A 42 -9.60 -5.15 4.80
N PHE A 43 -9.06 -5.52 3.64
CA PHE A 43 -7.61 -5.62 3.47
C PHE A 43 -6.89 -4.26 3.57
N GLU A 44 -7.48 -3.20 3.02
CA GLU A 44 -6.95 -1.85 3.21
C GLU A 44 -6.94 -1.44 4.69
N ARG A 45 -7.99 -1.80 5.44
CA ARG A 45 -8.05 -1.58 6.89
C ARG A 45 -7.00 -2.40 7.63
N ASP A 46 -6.77 -3.66 7.27
CA ASP A 46 -5.75 -4.50 7.89
C ASP A 46 -4.34 -3.90 7.74
N ILE A 47 -4.00 -3.36 6.55
CA ILE A 47 -2.73 -2.66 6.36
C ILE A 47 -2.66 -1.40 7.22
N ALA A 48 -3.74 -0.61 7.26
CA ALA A 48 -3.78 0.63 8.02
C ALA A 48 -3.68 0.37 9.53
N ASP A 49 -4.34 -0.67 10.04
CA ASP A 49 -4.26 -1.12 11.43
C ASP A 49 -2.86 -1.63 11.77
N TYR A 50 -2.22 -2.39 10.86
CA TYR A 50 -0.83 -2.81 11.03
C TYR A 50 0.12 -1.60 11.14
N LEU A 51 -0.01 -0.61 10.25
CA LEU A 51 0.81 0.60 10.28
C LEU A 51 0.59 1.38 11.58
N TRP A 52 -0.66 1.49 12.03
CA TRP A 52 -0.99 2.16 13.28
C TRP A 52 -0.37 1.44 14.48
N ALA A 53 -0.62 0.15 14.66
CA ALA A 53 -0.06 -0.64 15.75
C ALA A 53 1.48 -0.59 15.79
N GLU A 54 2.13 -0.68 14.63
CA GLU A 54 3.58 -0.59 14.53
C GLU A 54 4.10 0.82 14.87
N SER A 55 3.38 1.87 14.47
CA SER A 55 3.74 3.25 14.80
C SER A 55 3.63 3.52 16.31
N GLU A 56 2.59 2.98 16.97
CA GLU A 56 2.46 3.06 18.44
C GLU A 56 3.59 2.31 19.14
N ARG A 57 3.86 1.07 18.70
CA ARG A 57 4.92 0.21 19.25
C ARG A 57 6.30 0.86 19.18
N LEU A 58 6.57 1.61 18.11
CA LEU A 58 7.84 2.30 17.87
C LEU A 58 7.85 3.76 18.35
N GLY A 59 6.80 4.22 19.03
CA GLY A 59 6.71 5.58 19.56
C GLY A 59 6.67 6.68 18.50
N GLN A 60 6.19 6.38 17.29
CA GLN A 60 6.11 7.31 16.17
C GLN A 60 4.84 8.16 16.25
N THR A 61 4.78 9.06 17.24
CA THR A 61 3.56 9.84 17.57
C THR A 61 3.06 10.71 16.42
N ASP A 62 3.96 11.26 15.59
CA ASP A 62 3.56 12.06 14.42
C ASP A 62 2.93 11.21 13.32
N VAL A 63 3.39 9.96 13.15
CA VAL A 63 2.78 8.99 12.24
C VAL A 63 1.39 8.57 12.75
N VAL A 64 1.27 8.26 14.05
CA VAL A 64 -0.03 7.94 14.68
C VAL A 64 -1.02 9.08 14.46
N ARG A 65 -0.60 10.33 14.75
CA ARG A 65 -1.43 11.52 14.55
C ARG A 65 -1.88 11.66 13.09
N PHE A 66 -0.97 11.47 12.15
CA PHE A 66 -1.27 11.58 10.73
C PHE A 66 -2.23 10.48 10.24
N LEU A 67 -2.05 9.24 10.71
CA LEU A 67 -2.93 8.11 10.38
C LEU A 67 -4.36 8.31 10.91
N LEU A 68 -4.50 8.85 12.12
CA LEU A 68 -5.78 9.05 12.79
C LEU A 68 -6.48 10.39 12.47
N GLU A 69 -5.83 11.29 11.73
CA GLU A 69 -6.40 12.61 11.38
C GLU A 69 -7.78 12.51 10.70
N PRO A 70 -8.06 11.57 9.77
CA PRO A 70 -9.39 11.40 9.19
C PRO A 70 -10.42 10.78 10.15
N GLY A 71 -9.98 10.22 11.29
CA GLY A 71 -10.78 9.46 12.24
C GLY A 71 -10.18 8.09 12.58
N PRO A 72 -10.85 7.27 13.41
CA PRO A 72 -10.37 5.94 13.77
C PRO A 72 -10.22 5.03 12.55
N ILE A 73 -9.14 4.24 12.46
CA ILE A 73 -8.84 3.37 11.30
C ILE A 73 -10.01 2.46 10.93
N ALA A 74 -10.67 1.85 11.92
CA ALA A 74 -11.83 0.99 11.73
C ALA A 74 -13.00 1.64 10.97
N GLN A 75 -13.08 2.98 10.96
CA GLN A 75 -14.12 3.76 10.30
C GLN A 75 -13.65 4.39 8.99
N GLN A 76 -12.37 4.27 8.63
CA GLN A 76 -11.83 4.84 7.40
C GLN A 76 -12.17 3.94 6.21
N ASP A 77 -12.91 4.47 5.25
CA ASP A 77 -13.12 3.86 3.95
C ASP A 77 -11.92 4.12 3.03
N GLN A 78 -11.53 3.11 2.25
CA GLN A 78 -10.42 3.21 1.30
C GLN A 78 -9.12 3.70 1.97
N ALA A 79 -8.82 3.19 3.17
CA ALA A 79 -7.79 3.72 4.07
C ALA A 79 -6.43 3.87 3.39
N ILE A 80 -6.01 2.90 2.58
CA ILE A 80 -4.71 2.94 1.90
C ILE A 80 -4.73 3.89 0.71
N ARG A 81 -5.81 3.91 -0.07
CA ARG A 81 -5.94 4.83 -1.20
C ARG A 81 -5.93 6.29 -0.75
N LYS A 82 -6.73 6.62 0.28
CA LYS A 82 -6.79 7.98 0.83
C LYS A 82 -5.48 8.36 1.52
N LEU A 83 -4.81 7.43 2.19
CA LEU A 83 -3.48 7.67 2.76
C LEU A 83 -2.46 8.01 1.67
N LEU A 84 -2.39 7.22 0.59
CA LEU A 84 -1.49 7.49 -0.54
C LEU A 84 -1.80 8.82 -1.22
N GLN A 85 -3.08 9.16 -1.40
CA GLN A 85 -3.48 10.45 -1.93
C GLN A 85 -2.96 11.61 -1.07
N ARG A 86 -3.15 11.54 0.26
CA ARG A 86 -2.65 12.59 1.18
C ARG A 86 -1.12 12.72 1.13
N LEU A 87 -0.40 11.60 0.96
CA LEU A 87 1.05 11.59 0.80
C LEU A 87 1.49 12.23 -0.54
N GLN A 88 0.77 11.98 -1.63
CA GLN A 88 1.01 12.59 -2.94
C GLN A 88 0.77 14.10 -2.92
N GLU A 89 -0.29 14.53 -2.22
CA GLU A 89 -0.62 15.95 -2.03
C GLU A 89 0.36 16.67 -1.10
N GLY A 90 1.33 15.95 -0.50
CA GLY A 90 2.34 16.52 0.39
C GLY A 90 1.79 16.95 1.75
N LEU A 91 0.68 16.34 2.20
CA LEU A 91 0.05 16.66 3.48
C LEU A 91 0.80 16.08 4.70
N ALA A 92 1.78 15.21 4.46
CA ALA A 92 2.65 14.66 5.51
C ALA A 92 4.00 15.37 5.51
N GLU A 93 4.57 15.51 6.71
CA GLU A 93 5.98 15.83 6.87
C GLU A 93 6.86 14.73 6.27
N GLU A 94 8.03 15.10 5.74
CA GLU A 94 8.90 14.18 4.99
C GLU A 94 9.30 12.94 5.80
N ALA A 95 9.52 13.09 7.12
CA ALA A 95 9.83 11.97 8.00
C ALA A 95 8.66 10.98 8.14
N VAL A 96 7.44 11.50 8.28
CA VAL A 96 6.19 10.71 8.34
C VAL A 96 5.96 10.00 6.99
N ALA A 97 6.10 10.74 5.89
CA ALA A 97 5.95 10.19 4.55
C ALA A 97 6.97 9.07 4.28
N THR A 98 8.25 9.31 4.58
CA THR A 98 9.32 8.31 4.41
C THR A 98 9.04 7.06 5.24
N TRP A 99 8.63 7.22 6.50
CA TRP A 99 8.33 6.11 7.39
C TRP A 99 7.18 5.23 6.87
N LEU A 100 6.09 5.86 6.43
CA LEU A 100 4.90 5.20 5.91
C LEU A 100 5.21 4.50 4.58
N LEU A 101 5.80 5.21 3.63
CA LEU A 101 6.11 4.70 2.30
C LEU A 101 7.06 3.49 2.37
N THR A 102 8.08 3.53 3.23
CA THR A 102 9.01 2.40 3.41
C THR A 102 8.29 1.11 3.80
N ARG A 103 7.36 1.19 4.76
CA ARG A 103 6.63 0.02 5.27
C ARG A 103 5.54 -0.42 4.33
N MET A 104 4.79 0.52 3.77
CA MET A 104 3.75 0.21 2.79
C MET A 104 4.33 -0.46 1.54
N THR A 105 5.50 -0.02 1.06
CA THR A 105 6.22 -0.70 -0.02
C THR A 105 6.49 -2.15 0.34
N GLN A 106 7.05 -2.42 1.53
CA GLN A 106 7.33 -3.80 1.96
C GLN A 106 6.07 -4.66 2.06
N THR A 107 4.99 -4.14 2.63
CA THR A 107 3.71 -4.86 2.80
C THR A 107 3.07 -5.16 1.45
N ILE A 108 2.94 -4.15 0.58
CA ILE A 108 2.29 -4.28 -0.73
C ILE A 108 3.11 -5.16 -1.67
N GLU A 109 4.44 -5.06 -1.67
CA GLU A 109 5.30 -5.92 -2.48
C GLU A 109 5.29 -7.38 -2.00
N SER A 110 5.28 -7.60 -0.68
CA SER A 110 5.18 -8.96 -0.13
C SER A 110 3.85 -9.61 -0.53
N TYR A 111 2.76 -8.86 -0.48
CA TYR A 111 1.46 -9.31 -0.97
C TYR A 111 1.48 -9.61 -2.48
N ALA A 112 2.05 -8.71 -3.28
CA ALA A 112 2.19 -8.89 -4.72
C ALA A 112 3.05 -10.11 -5.09
N LYS A 113 4.02 -10.51 -4.26
CA LYS A 113 4.79 -11.75 -4.47
C LYS A 113 3.98 -13.01 -4.17
N LEU A 114 3.07 -12.95 -3.20
CA LEU A 114 2.22 -14.08 -2.80
C LEU A 114 1.02 -14.28 -3.75
N HIS A 115 0.51 -13.20 -4.34
CA HIS A 115 -0.70 -13.20 -5.18
C HIS A 115 -0.48 -12.76 -6.63
N GLY A 116 0.72 -12.30 -6.96
CA GLY A 116 1.09 -12.01 -8.34
C GLY A 116 1.12 -13.28 -9.16
N PRO A 117 0.91 -13.21 -10.49
CA PRO A 117 1.08 -14.36 -11.35
C PRO A 117 2.49 -14.92 -11.10
N SER A 118 2.57 -16.20 -10.75
CA SER A 118 3.84 -16.92 -10.73
C SER A 118 4.54 -16.61 -12.05
N VAL A 119 5.80 -16.22 -11.98
CA VAL A 119 6.59 -15.79 -13.16
C VAL A 119 6.67 -16.88 -14.24
N ASP A 120 6.19 -18.10 -13.95
CA ASP A 120 6.08 -19.23 -14.86
C ASP A 120 4.74 -19.37 -15.62
N ALA A 121 3.83 -18.40 -15.56
CA ALA A 121 2.74 -18.34 -16.54
C ALA A 121 3.21 -17.51 -17.75
N PRO A 122 3.50 -18.11 -18.93
CA PRO A 122 3.84 -17.36 -20.13
C PRO A 122 2.59 -16.65 -20.66
N LEU A 123 2.25 -15.52 -20.04
CA LEU A 123 1.36 -14.54 -20.63
C LEU A 123 2.20 -13.66 -21.55
N LEU A 124 1.94 -13.85 -22.84
CA LEU A 124 2.33 -13.00 -23.96
C LEU A 124 2.53 -11.53 -23.52
N GLY A 125 3.80 -11.10 -23.47
CA GLY A 125 4.16 -9.68 -23.37
C GLY A 125 5.02 -9.28 -22.17
N GLY A 126 6.30 -9.63 -22.19
CA GLY A 126 7.37 -8.76 -21.67
C GLY A 126 7.61 -8.73 -20.16
N ALA A 127 7.97 -9.86 -19.57
CA ALA A 127 8.47 -9.99 -18.19
C ALA A 127 9.87 -9.36 -17.94
N LYS A 128 10.09 -8.10 -18.33
CA LYS A 128 11.39 -7.42 -18.16
C LYS A 128 11.36 -6.14 -17.32
N ALA A 129 10.20 -5.65 -16.88
CA ALA A 129 10.11 -4.34 -16.21
C ALA A 129 10.37 -4.36 -14.70
N TRP A 130 10.36 -5.51 -14.02
CA TRP A 130 10.28 -5.55 -12.55
C TRP A 130 11.61 -5.73 -11.81
N ARG A 131 12.74 -5.86 -12.50
CA ARG A 131 14.03 -6.20 -11.85
C ARG A 131 15.14 -5.16 -11.95
N THR A 132 14.89 -3.98 -12.51
CA THR A 132 15.94 -2.96 -12.64
C THR A 132 15.64 -1.78 -11.73
N GLY A 133 16.06 -1.89 -10.47
CA GLY A 133 15.94 -0.76 -9.55
C GLY A 133 16.41 -1.00 -8.13
N TYR A 134 17.18 -2.04 -7.83
CA TYR A 134 17.87 -2.17 -6.53
C TYR A 134 19.16 -2.97 -6.71
N ARG A 135 20.27 -2.26 -6.92
CA ARG A 135 21.61 -2.65 -6.50
C ARG A 135 22.51 -1.41 -6.51
N GLU A 136 22.95 -1.08 -5.29
CA GLU A 136 24.18 -0.39 -4.84
C GLU A 136 24.63 0.89 -5.56
#